data_AF-A0A2N5K942-F1
#
_entry.id   AF-A0A2N5K942-F1
#
_cell.length_a   1.000
_cell.length_b   1.000
_cell.length_c   1.000
_cell.angle_alpha   90.00
_cell.angle_beta   90.00
_cell.angle_gamma   90.00
#
_symmetry.space_group_name_H-M   'P 1'
#
loop_
_entity.id
_entity.type
_entity.pdbx_description
1 polymer ?
#
loop_
_entity_poly.entity_id
_entity_poly.type
_entity_poly.pdbx_seq_one_letter_code
_entity_poly.pdbx_strand_id
1 'polypeptide(L)'
;RVANLGTTPIARTLQLDLDGTRAATEPMRLAPGAEAEWSWPIPGGTNRAEAVLSGSDLQPTDDRAAVVLSNTARTQVVLVANGATPVERALRAQRGFAVELVSPADYQPSVTADLVVFHNYVPAQLPAAPVLLVAPPSDQTMFEV
;
A
#
# COMPACT_ATOMS: atom_id res chain seq x y z
N ARG A 1 12.19 -1.38 19.91
CA ARG A 1 13.03 -1.30 21.13
C ARG A 1 12.22 -0.68 22.26
N VAL A 2 12.34 -1.23 23.47
CA VAL A 2 11.74 -0.69 24.71
C VAL A 2 12.86 -0.55 25.74
N ALA A 3 12.84 0.52 26.53
CA ALA A 3 13.84 0.79 27.56
C ALA A 3 13.17 1.13 28.89
N ASN A 4 13.68 0.59 29.99
CA ASN A 4 13.30 0.98 31.34
C ASN A 4 14.28 2.04 31.86
N LEU A 5 13.89 3.31 31.78
CA LEU A 5 14.71 4.43 32.26
C LEU A 5 14.51 4.75 33.75
N GLY A 6 13.70 3.94 34.45
CA GLY A 6 13.43 4.09 35.87
C GLY A 6 14.49 3.46 36.77
N THR A 7 14.28 3.60 38.09
CA THR A 7 15.16 3.05 39.14
C THR A 7 14.68 1.71 39.70
N THR A 8 13.51 1.23 39.28
CA THR A 8 12.91 -0.04 39.73
C THR A 8 12.65 -0.99 38.55
N PRO A 9 12.68 -2.32 38.79
CA PRO A 9 12.33 -3.28 37.75
C PRO A 9 10.87 -3.13 37.31
N ILE A 10 10.61 -3.32 36.02
CA ILE A 10 9.25 -3.34 35.47
C ILE A 10 8.88 -4.74 34.98
N ALA A 11 7.62 -5.10 35.18
CA ALA A 11 6.97 -6.24 34.55
C ALA A 11 5.71 -5.73 33.87
N ARG A 12 5.64 -5.90 32.55
CA ARG A 12 4.62 -5.32 31.66
C ARG A 12 4.31 -6.30 30.53
N THR A 13 3.28 -5.99 29.77
CA THR A 13 2.92 -6.73 28.57
C THR A 13 3.06 -5.80 27.37
N LEU A 14 3.85 -6.22 26.38
CA LEU A 14 3.93 -5.57 25.08
C LEU A 14 2.80 -6.07 24.20
N GLN A 15 2.14 -5.16 23.52
CA GLN A 15 0.97 -5.45 22.68
C GLN A 15 1.23 -4.87 21.29
N LEU A 16 1.03 -5.68 20.25
CA LEU A 16 1.10 -5.21 18.86
C LEU A 16 -0.33 -5.13 18.31
N ASP A 17 -0.72 -3.93 17.89
CA ASP A 17 -1.96 -3.67 17.17
C ASP A 17 -1.66 -3.40 15.69
N LEU A 18 -2.32 -4.14 14.80
CA LEU A 18 -2.26 -3.95 13.34
C LEU A 18 -3.61 -3.43 12.86
N ASP A 19 -3.62 -2.26 12.23
CA ASP A 19 -4.84 -1.57 11.79
C ASP A 19 -5.92 -1.47 12.88
N GLY A 20 -5.48 -1.29 14.14
CA GLY A 20 -6.34 -1.17 15.32
C GLY A 20 -6.81 -2.49 15.93
N THR A 21 -6.38 -3.64 15.39
CA THR A 21 -6.70 -4.97 15.92
C THR A 21 -5.49 -5.60 16.59
N ARG A 22 -5.69 -6.19 17.78
CA ARG A 22 -4.64 -6.89 18.52
C ARG A 22 -4.12 -8.10 17.73
N ALA A 23 -2.86 -8.04 17.31
CA ALA A 23 -2.19 -9.10 16.57
C ALA A 23 -1.26 -9.95 17.46
N ALA A 24 -0.56 -9.34 18.42
CA ALA A 24 0.33 -10.06 19.33
C ALA A 24 0.32 -9.48 20.75
N THR A 25 0.70 -10.30 21.73
CA THR A 25 0.79 -9.93 23.14
C THR A 25 1.90 -10.73 23.80
N GLU A 26 2.89 -10.04 24.36
CA GLU A 26 4.09 -10.66 24.93
C GLU A 26 4.40 -10.11 26.33
N PRO A 27 4.51 -10.96 27.36
CA PRO A 27 4.97 -10.51 28.66
C PRO A 27 6.46 -10.17 28.62
N MET A 28 6.84 -9.10 29.31
CA MET A 28 8.23 -8.65 29.42
C MET A 28 8.59 -8.32 30.88
N ARG A 29 9.88 -8.42 31.17
CA ARG A 29 10.49 -7.86 32.38
C ARG A 29 11.79 -7.16 32.03
N LEU A 30 11.99 -5.95 32.54
CA LEU A 30 13.21 -5.18 32.35
C LEU A 30 13.74 -4.70 33.71
N ALA A 31 15.03 -4.92 33.95
CA ALA A 31 15.74 -4.33 35.08
C ALA A 31 15.82 -2.80 34.92
N PRO A 32 16.12 -2.04 36.00
CA PRO A 32 16.42 -0.62 35.90
C PRO A 32 17.55 -0.35 34.90
N GLY A 33 17.37 0.62 34.00
CA GLY A 33 18.35 1.00 32.98
C GLY A 33 18.52 0.01 31.81
N ALA A 34 17.76 -1.09 31.78
CA ALA A 34 17.86 -2.09 30.73
C ALA A 34 17.02 -1.74 29.50
N GLU A 35 17.46 -2.22 28.33
CA GLU A 35 16.72 -2.15 27.07
C GLU A 35 16.61 -3.54 26.43
N ALA A 36 15.55 -3.74 25.65
CA ALA A 36 15.35 -4.94 24.86
C ALA A 36 14.60 -4.63 23.56
N GLU A 37 14.66 -5.57 22.61
CA GLU A 37 14.04 -5.45 21.30
C GLU A 37 13.11 -6.63 21.01
N TRP A 38 12.00 -6.31 20.35
CA TRP A 38 11.01 -7.24 19.84
C TRP A 38 10.85 -7.00 18.34
N SER A 39 10.67 -8.08 17.60
CA SER A 39 10.45 -8.03 16.15
C SER A 39 9.30 -8.96 15.80
N TRP A 40 8.35 -8.45 15.03
CA TRP A 40 7.22 -9.24 14.51
C TRP A 40 7.20 -9.20 12.99
N PRO A 41 6.90 -10.33 12.34
CA PRO A 41 6.54 -10.30 10.93
C PRO A 41 5.23 -9.53 10.76
N ILE A 42 5.19 -8.61 9.80
CA ILE A 42 3.99 -7.85 9.49
C ILE A 42 3.36 -8.41 8.21
N PRO A 43 2.08 -8.80 8.23
CA PRO A 43 1.37 -9.22 7.03
C PRO A 43 1.37 -8.12 5.95
N GLY A 44 1.54 -8.51 4.68
CA GLY A 44 1.22 -7.62 3.57
C GLY A 44 -0.25 -7.21 3.64
N GLY A 45 -0.58 -5.97 3.30
CA GLY A 45 -1.93 -5.44 3.53
C GLY A 45 -2.01 -4.39 4.65
N THR A 46 -1.16 -4.50 5.68
CA THR A 46 -1.26 -3.67 6.87
C THR A 46 -0.87 -2.22 6.60
N ASN A 47 -1.72 -1.27 7.01
CA ASN A 47 -1.48 0.16 6.81
C ASN A 47 -0.84 0.84 8.02
N ARG A 48 -1.09 0.33 9.22
CA ARG A 48 -0.55 0.88 10.47
C ARG A 48 -0.21 -0.23 11.45
N ALA A 49 0.94 -0.13 12.08
CA ALA A 49 1.33 -0.94 13.23
C ALA A 49 1.56 -0.04 14.44
N GLU A 50 1.09 -0.46 15.62
CA GLU A 50 1.30 0.22 16.89
C GLU A 50 1.73 -0.79 17.95
N ALA A 51 2.81 -0.49 18.67
CA ALA A 51 3.23 -1.19 19.86
C ALA A 51 2.76 -0.41 21.09
N VAL A 52 2.15 -1.10 22.05
CA VAL A 52 1.60 -0.52 23.29
C VAL A 52 2.13 -1.31 24.49
N LEU A 53 2.61 -0.60 25.51
CA LEU A 53 2.91 -1.18 26.81
C LEU A 53 1.64 -1.15 27.68
N SER A 54 1.32 -2.28 28.32
CA SER A 54 0.23 -2.35 29.29
C SER A 54 0.60 -1.57 30.55
N GLY A 55 -0.35 -0.92 31.22
CA GLY A 55 -0.10 -0.28 32.50
C GLY A 55 -0.71 1.11 32.54
N SER A 56 -0.40 1.83 33.62
CA SER A 56 -0.74 3.24 33.74
C SER A 56 0.35 3.90 34.57
N ASP A 57 0.86 5.02 34.08
CA ASP A 57 1.73 5.91 34.82
C ASP A 57 1.40 7.37 34.51
N LEU A 58 2.32 8.28 34.84
CA LEU A 58 2.14 9.72 34.66
C LEU A 58 2.32 10.18 33.20
N GLN A 59 2.87 9.35 32.31
CA GLN A 59 3.20 9.70 30.93
C GLN A 59 2.75 8.64 29.92
N PRO A 60 1.45 8.27 29.86
CA PRO A 60 0.94 7.17 29.02
C PRO A 60 1.18 7.32 27.50
N THR A 61 1.70 8.45 27.04
CA THR A 61 2.09 8.69 25.65
C THR A 61 3.42 8.02 25.30
N ASP A 62 4.33 7.81 26.27
CA ASP A 62 5.61 7.12 26.03
C ASP A 62 5.46 5.59 25.95
N ASP A 63 4.35 5.05 26.47
CA ASP A 63 3.94 3.65 26.38
C ASP A 63 3.49 3.23 24.97
N ARG A 64 3.52 4.13 23.98
CA ARG A 64 3.00 3.89 22.63
C ARG A 64 4.01 4.29 21.55
N ALA A 65 4.16 3.43 20.55
CA ALA A 65 4.94 3.72 19.35
C ALA A 65 4.20 3.19 18.12
N ALA A 66 3.98 4.05 17.12
CA ALA A 66 3.26 3.68 15.89
C ALA A 66 4.04 4.02 14.63
N VAL A 67 3.83 3.22 13.58
CA VAL A 67 4.36 3.43 12.24
C VAL A 67 3.27 3.24 11.20
N VAL A 68 3.23 4.12 10.20
CA VAL A 68 2.41 3.93 9.00
C VAL A 68 3.22 3.08 8.04
N LEU A 69 2.73 1.87 7.81
CA LEU A 69 3.27 0.93 6.87
C LEU A 69 2.58 1.25 5.56
N SER A 70 3.25 1.96 4.65
CA SER A 70 2.69 2.23 3.34
C SER A 70 2.60 0.93 2.54
N ASN A 71 1.63 0.07 2.85
CA ASN A 71 1.26 -1.03 2.01
C ASN A 71 0.57 -0.45 0.78
N THR A 72 1.38 -0.05 -0.19
CA THR A 72 0.91 0.38 -1.50
C THR A 72 0.49 -0.89 -2.21
N ALA A 73 -0.72 -1.39 -1.92
CA ALA A 73 -1.43 -2.20 -2.90
C ALA A 73 -1.46 -1.35 -4.17
N ARG A 74 -0.62 -1.72 -5.14
CA ARG A 74 -0.47 -0.91 -6.34
C ARG A 74 -1.66 -1.20 -7.23
N THR A 75 -2.38 -0.16 -7.64
CA THR A 75 -3.39 -0.24 -8.68
C THR A 75 -2.72 -0.77 -9.95
N GLN A 76 -3.17 -1.90 -10.45
CA GLN A 76 -2.68 -2.50 -11.68
C GLN A 76 -3.28 -1.73 -12.86
N VAL A 77 -2.43 -1.05 -13.62
CA VAL A 77 -2.81 -0.24 -14.77
C VAL A 77 -2.20 -0.83 -16.02
N VAL A 78 -3.03 -1.20 -16.97
CA VAL A 78 -2.57 -1.58 -18.32
C VAL A 78 -2.72 -0.37 -19.23
N LEU A 79 -1.61 0.13 -19.76
CA LEU A 79 -1.60 1.14 -20.81
C LEU A 79 -1.43 0.47 -22.16
N VAL A 80 -2.42 0.62 -23.04
CA VAL A 80 -2.36 0.18 -24.43
C VAL A 80 -1.92 1.35 -25.30
N ALA A 81 -0.69 1.30 -25.81
CA ALA A 81 -0.11 2.36 -26.63
C ALA A 81 1.01 1.86 -27.55
N ASN A 82 1.22 2.55 -28.68
CA ASN A 82 2.35 2.29 -29.57
C ASN A 82 3.65 2.87 -29.00
N GLY A 83 4.28 2.12 -28.09
CA GLY A 83 5.54 2.50 -27.45
C GLY A 83 5.38 3.53 -26.32
N ALA A 84 6.49 4.14 -25.92
CA ALA A 84 6.53 5.00 -24.75
C ALA A 84 5.86 6.36 -24.99
N THR A 85 5.05 6.82 -24.02
CA THR A 85 4.22 8.03 -24.19
C THR A 85 4.29 8.98 -22.99
N PRO A 86 3.90 10.27 -23.14
CA PRO A 86 3.70 11.16 -22.00
C PRO A 86 2.69 10.62 -20.98
N VAL A 87 1.66 9.90 -21.44
CA VAL A 87 0.65 9.25 -20.57
C VAL A 87 1.31 8.17 -19.70
N GLU A 88 2.15 7.32 -20.29
CA GLU A 88 2.91 6.32 -19.54
C GLU A 88 3.76 6.95 -18.42
N ARG A 89 4.48 8.03 -18.75
CA ARG A 89 5.29 8.76 -17.77
C ARG A 89 4.44 9.34 -16.64
N ALA A 90 3.28 9.91 -16.97
CA ALA A 90 2.35 10.47 -15.98
C ALA A 90 1.77 9.38 -15.05
N LEU A 91 1.40 8.22 -15.61
CA LEU A 91 0.92 7.07 -14.85
C LEU A 91 2.01 6.52 -13.93
N ARG A 92 3.24 6.36 -14.44
CA ARG A 92 4.39 5.86 -13.66
C ARG A 92 4.87 6.82 -12.57
N ALA A 93 4.57 8.11 -12.69
CA ALA A 93 4.85 9.08 -11.63
C ALA A 93 3.96 8.88 -10.39
N GLN A 94 2.83 8.17 -10.52
CA GLN A 94 1.96 7.87 -9.39
C GLN A 94 2.55 6.74 -8.54
N ARG A 95 2.89 7.03 -7.28
CA ARG A 95 3.50 6.05 -6.35
C ARG A 95 2.63 4.81 -6.11
N GLY A 96 1.32 4.93 -6.31
CA GLY A 96 0.36 3.85 -6.12
C GLY A 96 0.08 3.00 -7.36
N PHE A 97 0.70 3.25 -8.52
CA PHE A 97 0.39 2.52 -9.75
C PHE A 97 1.49 1.50 -10.10
N ALA A 98 1.08 0.35 -10.60
CA ALA A 98 1.91 -0.61 -11.31
C ALA A 98 1.47 -0.59 -12.77
N VAL A 99 2.32 -0.02 -13.65
CA VAL A 99 1.95 0.24 -15.05
C VAL A 99 2.61 -0.77 -15.97
N GLU A 100 1.79 -1.58 -16.63
CA GLU A 100 2.19 -2.45 -17.73
C GLU A 100 1.90 -1.76 -19.07
N LEU A 101 2.87 -1.74 -19.98
CA LEU A 101 2.71 -1.19 -21.33
C LEU A 101 2.46 -2.35 -22.30
N VAL A 102 1.33 -2.33 -22.98
CA VAL A 102 0.91 -3.33 -23.98
C VAL A 102 0.76 -2.64 -25.33
N SER A 103 1.20 -3.28 -26.41
CA SER A 103 0.98 -2.73 -27.75
C SER A 103 -0.48 -2.93 -28.19
N PRO A 104 -1.05 -2.08 -29.06
CA PRO A 104 -2.38 -2.31 -29.62
C PRO A 104 -2.54 -3.67 -30.31
N ALA A 105 -1.47 -4.22 -30.89
CA ALA A 105 -1.49 -5.53 -31.54
C ALA A 105 -1.59 -6.70 -30.54
N ASP A 106 -1.09 -6.50 -29.32
CA ASP A 106 -1.06 -7.51 -28.26
C ASP A 106 -2.24 -7.39 -27.30
N TYR A 107 -3.04 -6.34 -27.41
CA TYR A 107 -4.21 -6.12 -26.57
C TYR A 107 -5.24 -7.25 -26.75
N GLN A 108 -5.72 -7.78 -25.62
CA GLN A 108 -6.80 -8.76 -25.56
C GLN A 108 -7.92 -8.25 -24.64
N PRO A 109 -9.21 -8.38 -25.02
CA PRO A 109 -10.34 -7.98 -24.18
C PRO A 109 -10.43 -8.71 -22.83
N SER A 110 -9.76 -9.86 -22.71
CA SER A 110 -9.67 -10.64 -21.46
C SER A 110 -8.64 -10.10 -20.46
N VAL A 111 -8.00 -8.96 -20.72
CA VAL A 111 -7.05 -8.34 -19.80
C VAL A 111 -7.72 -8.09 -18.43
N THR A 112 -6.99 -8.42 -17.36
CA THR A 112 -7.44 -8.21 -15.99
C THR A 112 -6.55 -7.16 -15.34
N ALA A 113 -7.12 -5.99 -15.05
CA ALA A 113 -6.45 -4.85 -14.44
C ALA A 113 -7.47 -4.01 -13.66
N ASP A 114 -7.01 -3.19 -12.73
CA ASP A 114 -7.86 -2.24 -12.01
C ASP A 114 -8.27 -1.05 -12.90
N LEU A 115 -7.45 -0.74 -13.91
CA LEU A 115 -7.71 0.27 -14.94
C LEU A 115 -7.01 -0.10 -16.25
N VAL A 116 -7.72 0.03 -17.37
CA VAL A 116 -7.14 -0.08 -18.71
C VAL A 116 -7.20 1.28 -19.39
N VAL A 117 -6.03 1.81 -19.78
CA VAL A 117 -5.88 3.09 -20.46
C VAL A 117 -5.54 2.84 -21.91
N PHE A 118 -6.31 3.38 -22.86
CA PHE A 118 -5.94 3.35 -24.28
C PHE A 118 -5.52 4.74 -24.73
N HIS A 119 -4.38 4.83 -25.44
CA HIS A 119 -3.86 6.10 -25.93
C HIS A 119 -3.67 6.08 -27.45
N ASN A 120 -4.30 7.01 -28.17
CA ASN A 120 -4.35 7.05 -29.64
C ASN A 120 -4.81 5.73 -30.29
N TYR A 121 -5.62 4.96 -29.56
CA TYR A 121 -6.13 3.66 -29.99
C TYR A 121 -7.46 3.41 -29.30
N VAL A 122 -8.40 2.79 -30.01
CA VAL A 122 -9.69 2.35 -29.49
C VAL A 122 -9.87 0.91 -29.98
N PRO A 123 -10.01 -0.08 -29.09
CA PRO A 123 -10.18 -1.46 -29.51
C PRO A 123 -11.59 -1.70 -30.04
N ALA A 124 -11.75 -2.70 -30.90
CA ALA A 124 -13.06 -3.15 -31.35
C ALA A 124 -13.93 -3.69 -30.20
N GLN A 125 -13.30 -4.20 -29.14
CA GLN A 125 -13.98 -4.68 -27.93
C GLN A 125 -13.25 -4.18 -26.68
N LEU A 126 -14.02 -3.52 -25.80
CA LEU A 126 -13.55 -3.07 -24.49
C LEU A 126 -13.42 -4.24 -23.50
N PRO A 127 -12.51 -4.15 -22.53
CA PRO A 127 -12.37 -5.17 -21.50
C PRO A 127 -13.48 -5.04 -20.44
N ALA A 128 -13.66 -6.09 -19.64
CA ALA A 128 -14.56 -6.06 -18.48
C ALA A 128 -13.91 -5.38 -17.25
N ALA A 129 -13.30 -4.22 -17.47
CA ALA A 129 -12.58 -3.44 -16.46
C ALA A 129 -12.85 -1.94 -16.67
N PRO A 130 -12.59 -1.06 -15.68
CA PRO A 130 -12.65 0.38 -15.89
C PRO A 130 -11.74 0.83 -17.04
N VAL A 131 -12.25 1.68 -17.92
CA VAL A 131 -11.55 2.16 -19.12
C VAL A 131 -11.36 3.67 -19.09
N LEU A 132 -10.17 4.13 -19.44
CA LEU A 132 -9.87 5.52 -19.78
C LEU A 132 -9.35 5.61 -21.21
N LEU A 133 -9.99 6.43 -22.04
CA LEU A 133 -9.53 6.72 -23.40
C LEU A 133 -8.85 8.09 -23.43
N VAL A 134 -7.62 8.14 -23.93
CA VAL A 134 -6.84 9.37 -24.05
C VAL A 134 -6.51 9.61 -25.52
N ALA A 135 -6.90 10.78 -26.02
CA ALA A 135 -6.75 11.16 -27.42
C ALA A 135 -7.24 10.03 -28.37
N PRO A 136 -8.51 9.62 -28.29
CA PRO A 136 -9.04 8.63 -29.24
C PRO A 136 -8.91 9.15 -30.68
N PRO A 137 -8.59 8.30 -31.67
CA PRO A 137 -8.58 8.70 -33.07
C PRO A 137 -9.95 9.28 -33.50
N SER A 138 -9.93 10.30 -34.38
CA SER A 138 -11.13 11.03 -34.78
C SER A 138 -12.04 10.30 -35.76
N ASP A 139 -11.59 9.16 -36.28
CA ASP A 139 -12.30 8.33 -37.26
C ASP A 139 -13.14 7.22 -36.61
N GLN A 140 -13.34 7.28 -35.29
CA GLN A 140 -14.02 6.24 -34.51
C GLN A 140 -15.50 6.52 -34.36
N THR A 141 -16.33 5.53 -34.70
CA THR A 141 -17.80 5.58 -34.60
C THR A 141 -18.35 5.46 -33.17
N MET A 142 -17.52 5.10 -32.18
CA MET A 142 -17.96 4.97 -30.77
C MET A 142 -18.23 6.32 -30.08
N PHE A 143 -17.77 7.43 -30.65
CA PHE A 143 -17.91 8.78 -30.08
C PHE A 143 -18.47 9.74 -31.13
N GLU A 144 -19.60 9.39 -31.76
CA GLU A 144 -20.37 10.39 -32.50
C GLU A 144 -20.97 11.39 -31.50
N VAL A 145 -20.57 12.65 -31.63
CA VAL A 145 -21.15 13.81 -30.91
C VAL A 145 -22.16 14.49 -31.82
#